data_AF-A0A942RBF2-F1
#
_entry.id   AF-A0A942RBF2-F1
#
_cell.length_a   1.000
_cell.length_b   1.000
_cell.length_c   1.000
_cell.angle_alpha   90.00
_cell.angle_beta   90.00
_cell.angle_gamma   90.00
#
_symmetry.space_group_name_H-M   'P 1'
#
loop_
_entity.id
_entity.type
_entity.pdbx_description
1 polymer ?
#
loop_
_entity_poly.entity_id
_entity_poly.type
_entity_poly.pdbx_seq_one_letter_code
_entity_poly.pdbx_strand_id
1 'polypeptide(L)'
;MKKLIIAILLSSMIALSACGSEEDDKNSLTSPSTSGKGTLSFLLNGEVWRPKTELSFPFSSSHGMQIAATKNDTNSHNRANELIFIDIGANNWDKKHFINFKIDSVLHEGQYKIKEAEFISPNNNRYNIIDEDLNSNYVILSKIHRDYKPAYVDDRNVLTWGHYTMDSYVSGTFEMTLKNKNGDSVVISNGRFDLKNQSYSNY
;
A
#
# COMPACT_ATOMS: atom_id res chain seq x y z
N MET A 1 8.49 4.54 55.82
CA MET A 1 7.40 3.64 55.39
C MET A 1 6.56 4.36 54.35
N LYS A 2 6.40 3.69 53.20
CA LYS A 2 5.44 3.85 52.08
C LYS A 2 4.40 4.99 52.15
N LYS A 3 4.06 5.50 50.95
CA LYS A 3 3.02 6.48 50.53
C LYS A 3 3.69 7.85 50.31
N LEU A 4 3.64 8.49 49.14
CA LEU A 4 2.57 8.59 48.16
C LEU A 4 3.21 9.08 46.82
N ILE A 5 3.26 8.22 45.80
CA ILE A 5 3.52 8.60 44.41
C ILE A 5 2.24 8.25 43.65
N ILE A 6 1.95 9.01 42.59
CA ILE A 6 0.97 8.75 41.52
C ILE A 6 -0.42 9.35 41.76
N ALA A 7 -0.61 10.61 41.33
CA ALA A 7 -1.92 11.18 41.00
C ALA A 7 -1.83 12.29 39.93
N ILE A 8 -1.02 12.11 38.87
CA ILE A 8 -0.97 13.04 37.71
C ILE A 8 -0.87 12.24 36.39
N LEU A 9 -1.72 11.23 36.21
CA LEU A 9 -1.81 10.44 34.96
C LEU A 9 -3.28 10.11 34.61
N LEU A 10 -4.17 11.09 34.70
CA LEU A 10 -5.58 10.93 34.33
C LEU A 10 -6.17 12.20 33.67
N SER A 11 -5.43 12.80 32.73
CA SER A 11 -5.91 13.97 31.97
C SER A 11 -5.68 13.91 30.47
N SER A 12 -5.44 12.72 29.88
CA SER A 12 -5.16 12.58 28.44
C SER A 12 -6.00 11.51 27.76
N MET A 13 -7.29 11.42 28.07
CA MET A 13 -8.24 10.61 27.30
C MET A 13 -9.63 11.27 27.23
N ILE A 14 -9.74 12.38 26.50
CA ILE A 14 -10.98 12.75 25.81
C ILE A 14 -10.59 13.37 24.47
N ALA A 15 -10.44 12.53 23.45
CA ALA A 15 -10.33 12.99 22.07
C ALA A 15 -10.94 11.96 21.12
N LEU A 16 -12.20 11.56 21.33
CA LEU A 16 -12.95 10.74 20.38
C LEU A 16 -14.46 11.04 20.48
N SER A 17 -14.90 12.11 19.83
CA SER A 17 -16.26 12.20 19.27
C SER A 17 -16.39 13.41 18.34
N ALA A 18 -15.71 13.35 17.21
CA ALA A 18 -16.15 14.05 16.02
C ALA A 18 -16.22 13.01 14.91
N CYS A 19 -17.34 12.27 14.89
CA CYS A 19 -17.81 11.58 13.71
C CYS A 19 -18.27 12.67 12.73
N GLY A 20 -17.29 13.35 12.11
CA GLY A 20 -17.54 14.25 11.01
C GLY A 20 -17.68 13.41 9.75
N SER A 21 -18.74 13.64 8.99
CA SER A 21 -18.84 13.16 7.62
C SER A 21 -17.66 13.73 6.83
N GLU A 22 -16.59 12.94 6.68
CA GLU A 22 -15.35 13.33 6.01
C GLU A 22 -15.58 13.41 4.49
N GLU A 23 -16.00 14.57 3.99
CA GLU A 23 -15.39 15.04 2.76
C GLU A 23 -13.94 15.36 3.10
N ASP A 24 -13.06 14.39 2.89
CA ASP A 24 -11.62 14.53 3.05
C ASP A 24 -11.16 15.85 2.39
N ASP A 25 -10.71 16.82 3.19
CA ASP A 25 -10.09 18.05 2.66
C ASP A 25 -8.97 17.62 1.71
N LYS A 26 -9.04 18.00 0.44
CA LYS A 26 -8.09 17.59 -0.60
C LYS A 26 -6.64 17.98 -0.28
N ASN A 27 -6.43 18.91 0.66
CA ASN A 27 -5.14 19.35 1.15
C ASN A 27 -4.68 18.65 2.45
N SER A 28 -5.41 17.66 2.94
CA SER A 28 -5.02 16.83 4.08
C SER A 28 -4.48 15.46 3.63
N LEU A 29 -3.83 14.73 4.53
CA LEU A 29 -3.60 13.30 4.34
C LEU A 29 -4.90 12.54 4.62
N THR A 30 -5.08 11.39 3.98
CA THR A 30 -6.18 10.47 4.26
C THR A 30 -6.15 10.05 5.73
N SER A 31 -7.33 10.02 6.36
CA SER A 31 -7.49 9.47 7.69
C SER A 31 -7.02 8.00 7.71
N PRO A 32 -6.31 7.54 8.76
CA PRO A 32 -5.94 6.13 8.88
C PRO A 32 -7.19 5.25 8.83
N SER A 33 -7.18 4.25 7.97
CA SER A 33 -8.28 3.29 7.81
C SER A 33 -7.70 1.91 7.53
N THR A 34 -8.42 0.87 7.96
CA THR A 34 -7.99 -0.53 7.82
C THR A 34 -9.09 -1.43 7.24
N SER A 35 -9.94 -0.88 6.37
CA SER A 35 -11.13 -1.57 5.85
C SER A 35 -11.15 -1.70 4.33
N GLY A 36 -10.08 -1.31 3.64
CA GLY A 36 -10.00 -1.23 2.19
C GLY A 36 -10.84 -0.09 1.61
N LYS A 37 -10.81 1.12 2.19
CA LYS A 37 -11.56 2.29 1.67
C LYS A 37 -11.13 2.74 0.27
N GLY A 38 -9.99 2.27 -0.22
CA GLY A 38 -9.43 2.66 -1.52
C GLY A 38 -8.73 4.02 -1.48
N THR A 39 -8.11 4.35 -0.35
CA THR A 39 -7.45 5.64 -0.13
C THR A 39 -5.94 5.51 -0.22
N LEU A 40 -5.27 6.53 -0.78
CA LEU A 40 -3.82 6.66 -0.77
C LEU A 40 -3.45 8.15 -0.67
N SER A 41 -2.49 8.50 0.19
CA SER A 41 -1.95 9.85 0.29
C SER A 41 -0.54 9.85 0.90
N PHE A 42 0.23 10.90 0.64
CA PHE A 42 1.55 11.09 1.21
C PHE A 42 2.00 12.55 1.11
N LEU A 43 3.13 12.88 1.71
CA LEU A 43 3.85 14.13 1.49
C LEU A 43 4.95 13.91 0.45
N LEU A 44 4.86 14.60 -0.69
CA LEU A 44 5.89 14.66 -1.71
C LEU A 44 6.72 15.93 -1.47
N ASN A 45 7.97 15.77 -1.03
CA ASN A 45 8.86 16.87 -0.63
C ASN A 45 8.19 17.83 0.38
N GLY A 46 7.41 17.27 1.31
CA GLY A 46 6.67 18.03 2.33
C GLY A 46 5.30 18.55 1.91
N GLU A 47 4.93 18.47 0.62
CA GLU A 47 3.61 18.88 0.14
C GLU A 47 2.64 17.70 0.04
N VAL A 48 1.37 17.92 0.39
CA VAL A 48 0.35 16.88 0.28
C VAL A 48 0.16 16.45 -1.18
N TRP A 49 0.21 15.14 -1.37
CA TRP A 49 -0.05 14.45 -2.61
C TRP A 49 -1.17 13.42 -2.41
N ARG A 50 -2.14 13.46 -3.32
CA ARG A 50 -3.24 12.51 -3.43
C ARG A 50 -3.45 12.13 -4.90
N PRO A 51 -3.91 10.91 -5.20
CA PRO A 51 -4.39 10.59 -6.53
C PRO A 51 -5.61 11.45 -6.87
N LYS A 52 -5.78 11.78 -8.15
CA LYS A 52 -6.89 12.62 -8.65
C LYS A 52 -7.97 11.83 -9.38
N THR A 53 -7.74 10.54 -9.60
CA THR A 53 -8.62 9.66 -10.35
C THR A 53 -9.32 8.68 -9.43
N GLU A 54 -10.41 8.11 -9.93
CA GLU A 54 -11.09 7.02 -9.25
C GLU A 54 -10.23 5.75 -9.30
N LEU A 55 -10.44 4.89 -8.31
CA LEU A 55 -9.79 3.59 -8.20
C LEU A 55 -10.12 2.73 -9.42
N SER A 56 -9.14 2.37 -10.26
CA SER A 56 -9.34 1.39 -11.32
C SER A 56 -8.03 0.69 -11.71
N PHE A 57 -8.12 -0.47 -12.36
CA PHE A 57 -7.01 -1.32 -12.77
C PHE A 57 -7.34 -1.94 -14.14
N PRO A 58 -6.37 -2.28 -15.03
CA PRO A 58 -4.91 -2.16 -14.92
C PRO A 58 -4.39 -0.88 -15.59
N PHE A 59 -3.63 -0.09 -14.83
CA PHE A 59 -2.58 0.82 -15.31
C PHE A 59 -2.74 1.51 -16.67
N SER A 60 -3.74 2.37 -16.82
CA SER A 60 -3.57 3.51 -17.74
C SER A 60 -4.17 4.84 -17.25
N SER A 61 -4.93 4.86 -16.16
CA SER A 61 -5.66 6.05 -15.75
C SER A 61 -5.90 6.28 -14.25
N SER A 62 -5.40 5.43 -13.34
CA SER A 62 -5.94 5.31 -11.97
C SER A 62 -4.97 4.84 -10.87
N HIS A 63 -5.38 4.99 -9.59
CA HIS A 63 -4.70 4.39 -8.44
C HIS A 63 -5.30 3.04 -8.02
N GLY A 64 -4.47 2.15 -7.51
CA GLY A 64 -4.85 0.78 -7.25
C GLY A 64 -3.79 -0.07 -6.57
N MET A 65 -4.18 -1.29 -6.22
CA MET A 65 -3.30 -2.30 -5.66
C MET A 65 -3.59 -3.66 -6.31
N GLN A 66 -2.53 -4.41 -6.55
CA GLN A 66 -2.59 -5.83 -6.87
C GLN A 66 -1.95 -6.64 -5.75
N ILE A 67 -2.65 -7.68 -5.31
CA ILE A 67 -2.08 -8.76 -4.49
C ILE A 67 -1.94 -9.99 -5.40
N ALA A 68 -0.78 -10.62 -5.39
CA ALA A 68 -0.53 -11.86 -6.13
C ALA A 68 0.34 -12.82 -5.32
N ALA A 69 0.33 -14.12 -5.66
CA ALA A 69 1.28 -15.07 -5.10
C ALA A 69 2.66 -14.90 -5.76
N THR A 70 3.75 -15.04 -4.99
CA THR A 70 5.12 -14.73 -5.47
C THR A 70 5.71 -15.83 -6.38
N LYS A 71 5.13 -17.04 -6.40
CA LYS A 71 5.49 -18.05 -7.40
C LYS A 71 4.45 -19.17 -7.52
N ASN A 72 4.17 -19.48 -8.77
CA ASN A 72 3.29 -20.51 -9.29
C ASN A 72 3.97 -21.89 -9.16
N ASP A 73 3.92 -22.50 -7.97
CA ASP A 73 4.28 -23.91 -7.84
C ASP A 73 3.00 -24.71 -8.08
N THR A 74 2.82 -25.16 -9.33
CA THR A 74 1.63 -25.88 -9.83
C THR A 74 1.28 -27.15 -9.05
N ASN A 75 2.11 -27.53 -8.07
CA ASN A 75 1.94 -28.71 -7.22
C ASN A 75 1.66 -28.39 -5.74
N SER A 76 1.73 -27.14 -5.30
CA SER A 76 1.64 -26.85 -3.87
C SER A 76 0.17 -26.77 -3.40
N HIS A 77 -0.28 -27.80 -2.70
CA HIS A 77 -1.59 -27.85 -2.05
C HIS A 77 -1.62 -27.03 -0.74
N ASN A 78 -0.68 -26.11 -0.51
CA ASN A 78 -0.44 -25.46 0.79
C ASN A 78 -0.88 -24.00 0.81
N ARG A 79 -2.18 -23.83 1.11
CA ARG A 79 -3.01 -22.64 0.88
C ARG A 79 -2.98 -21.52 1.94
N ALA A 80 -2.12 -21.58 2.96
CA ALA A 80 -2.22 -20.66 4.12
C ALA A 80 -0.98 -19.79 4.39
N ASN A 81 0.17 -20.10 3.79
CA ASN A 81 1.46 -19.45 4.09
C ASN A 81 2.19 -18.96 2.82
N GLU A 82 1.45 -18.66 1.76
CA GLU A 82 2.06 -18.21 0.52
C GLU A 82 2.61 -16.80 0.66
N LEU A 83 3.84 -16.62 0.18
CA LEU A 83 4.47 -15.33 0.00
C LEU A 83 3.60 -14.50 -0.94
N ILE A 84 3.15 -13.32 -0.49
CA ILE A 84 2.43 -12.38 -1.35
C ILE A 84 3.37 -11.33 -1.93
N PHE A 85 3.09 -11.03 -3.19
CA PHE A 85 3.52 -9.86 -3.91
C PHE A 85 2.44 -8.79 -3.76
N ILE A 86 2.83 -7.57 -3.42
CA ILE A 86 1.95 -6.40 -3.41
C ILE A 86 2.57 -5.33 -4.31
N ASP A 87 1.82 -4.90 -5.31
CA ASP A 87 2.14 -3.76 -6.17
C ASP A 87 1.08 -2.68 -5.97
N ILE A 88 1.54 -1.46 -5.71
CA ILE A 88 0.69 -0.28 -5.49
C ILE A 88 1.10 0.76 -6.52
N GLY A 89 0.11 1.28 -7.24
CA GLY A 89 0.30 2.36 -8.20
C GLY A 89 -0.72 3.47 -8.02
N ALA A 90 -0.32 4.71 -8.35
CA ALA A 90 -1.21 5.85 -8.34
C ALA A 90 -0.75 6.93 -9.31
N ASN A 91 -1.70 7.72 -9.80
CA ASN A 91 -1.43 8.86 -10.68
C ASN A 91 -2.16 10.12 -10.18
N ASN A 92 -1.57 11.26 -10.49
CA ASN A 92 -2.22 12.56 -10.36
C ASN A 92 -2.07 13.29 -11.70
N TRP A 93 -3.12 13.22 -12.55
CA TRP A 93 -3.08 13.75 -13.91
C TRP A 93 -2.86 15.25 -13.98
N ASP A 94 -3.47 16.01 -13.05
CA ASP A 94 -3.33 17.47 -12.98
C ASP A 94 -1.86 17.87 -12.78
N LYS A 95 -1.18 17.16 -11.88
CA LYS A 95 0.26 17.34 -11.64
C LYS A 95 1.13 16.56 -12.63
N LYS A 96 0.57 15.73 -13.52
CA LYS A 96 1.30 14.78 -14.38
C LYS A 96 2.29 13.91 -13.59
N HIS A 97 1.87 13.47 -12.40
CA HIS A 97 2.66 12.59 -11.54
C HIS A 97 2.19 11.15 -11.68
N PHE A 98 3.12 10.21 -11.62
CA PHE A 98 2.87 8.77 -11.48
C PHE A 98 3.78 8.21 -10.40
N ILE A 99 3.27 7.29 -9.60
CA ILE A 99 4.03 6.51 -8.62
C ILE A 99 3.66 5.05 -8.74
N ASN A 100 4.65 4.17 -8.66
CA ASN A 100 4.45 2.76 -8.37
C ASN A 100 5.49 2.28 -7.35
N PHE A 101 5.15 1.25 -6.59
CA PHE A 101 6.10 0.55 -5.74
C PHE A 101 5.63 -0.85 -5.41
N LYS A 102 6.61 -1.71 -5.16
CA LYS A 102 6.42 -3.14 -4.99
C LYS A 102 7.14 -3.64 -3.74
N ILE A 103 6.45 -4.50 -3.01
CA ILE A 103 7.00 -5.34 -1.96
C ILE A 103 6.71 -6.81 -2.28
N ASP A 104 7.65 -7.68 -1.95
CA ASP A 104 7.56 -9.12 -2.18
C ASP A 104 7.70 -9.88 -0.86
N SER A 105 7.48 -11.19 -0.92
CA SER A 105 7.72 -12.10 0.21
C SER A 105 6.95 -11.75 1.48
N VAL A 106 5.75 -11.17 1.33
CA VAL A 106 4.93 -10.75 2.46
C VAL A 106 4.16 -11.95 3.03
N LEU A 107 4.21 -12.14 4.34
CA LEU A 107 3.56 -13.27 5.03
C LEU A 107 2.55 -12.81 6.08
N HIS A 108 2.87 -11.73 6.79
CA HIS A 108 2.10 -11.19 7.92
C HIS A 108 2.20 -9.65 7.95
N GLU A 109 1.39 -9.00 8.77
CA GLU A 109 1.57 -7.58 9.09
C GLU A 109 2.98 -7.31 9.61
N GLY A 110 3.59 -6.19 9.24
CA GLY A 110 4.98 -5.90 9.60
C GLY A 110 5.67 -4.96 8.63
N GLN A 111 6.96 -4.76 8.85
CA GLN A 111 7.79 -3.90 8.02
C GLN A 111 8.46 -4.69 6.89
N TYR A 112 8.37 -4.16 5.68
CA TYR A 112 8.93 -4.74 4.46
C TYR A 112 9.76 -3.70 3.71
N LYS A 113 10.86 -4.16 3.10
CA LYS A 113 11.68 -3.33 2.23
C LYS A 113 10.98 -3.17 0.88
N ILE A 114 10.96 -1.94 0.36
CA ILE A 114 10.51 -1.68 -1.01
C ILE A 114 11.63 -2.10 -1.97
N LYS A 115 11.32 -3.03 -2.88
CA LYS A 115 12.30 -3.59 -3.83
C LYS A 115 12.43 -2.76 -5.08
N GLU A 116 11.29 -2.28 -5.57
CA GLU A 116 11.17 -1.52 -6.80
C GLU A 116 10.19 -0.39 -6.50
N ALA A 117 10.55 0.83 -6.89
CA ALA A 117 9.62 1.95 -6.94
C ALA A 117 10.06 2.93 -8.01
N GLU A 118 9.08 3.52 -8.68
CA GLU A 118 9.24 4.58 -9.66
C GLU A 118 8.34 5.75 -9.28
N PHE A 119 8.87 6.96 -9.41
CA PHE A 119 8.09 8.18 -9.47
C PHE A 119 8.40 8.91 -10.78
N ILE A 120 7.37 9.33 -11.50
CA ILE A 120 7.49 10.14 -12.71
C ILE A 120 6.92 11.52 -12.42
N SER A 121 7.73 12.55 -12.58
CA SER A 121 7.30 13.96 -12.46
C SER A 121 6.90 14.54 -13.82
N PRO A 122 6.45 15.82 -13.90
CA PRO A 122 6.23 16.49 -15.17
C PRO A 122 7.49 16.40 -16.04
N ASN A 123 7.29 16.41 -17.36
CA ASN A 123 8.33 16.27 -18.37
C ASN A 123 9.03 14.89 -18.39
N ASN A 124 8.40 13.85 -17.82
CA ASN A 124 8.88 12.46 -17.86
C ASN A 124 10.23 12.26 -17.15
N ASN A 125 10.53 13.07 -16.13
CA ASN A 125 11.68 12.81 -15.26
C ASN A 125 11.34 11.63 -14.34
N ARG A 126 12.16 10.58 -14.42
CA ARG A 126 11.98 9.33 -13.69
C ARG A 126 12.92 9.28 -12.47
N TYR A 127 12.36 8.94 -11.33
CA TYR A 127 13.04 8.74 -10.07
C TYR A 127 12.82 7.29 -9.64
N ASN A 128 13.88 6.59 -9.26
CA ASN A 128 13.81 5.19 -8.85
C ASN A 128 14.49 4.99 -7.51
N ILE A 129 14.22 3.85 -6.86
CA ILE A 129 15.05 3.39 -5.74
C ILE A 129 16.46 3.16 -6.26
N ILE A 130 17.43 3.80 -5.63
CA ILE A 130 18.84 3.49 -5.77
C ILE A 130 19.23 2.89 -4.42
N ASP A 131 19.59 1.61 -4.45
CA ASP A 131 19.58 0.67 -3.30
C ASP A 131 20.68 0.92 -2.25
N GLU A 132 20.95 2.18 -1.91
CA GLU A 132 22.11 2.62 -1.12
C GLU A 132 21.81 2.86 0.38
N ASP A 133 20.54 2.96 0.79
CA ASP A 133 20.16 3.17 2.19
C ASP A 133 18.96 2.28 2.57
N LEU A 134 19.17 1.39 3.55
CA LEU A 134 18.16 0.45 4.07
C LEU A 134 17.22 1.09 5.11
N ASN A 135 17.56 2.28 5.63
CA ASN A 135 16.76 2.97 6.64
C ASN A 135 15.68 3.88 6.03
N SER A 136 15.76 4.10 4.72
CA SER A 136 14.74 4.74 3.88
C SER A 136 14.26 3.70 2.85
N ASN A 137 13.02 3.77 2.37
CA ASN A 137 12.40 2.79 1.43
C ASN A 137 11.80 1.54 2.08
N TYR A 138 10.76 1.76 2.89
CA TYR A 138 10.02 0.68 3.55
C TYR A 138 8.50 0.92 3.51
N VAL A 139 7.78 -0.17 3.69
CA VAL A 139 6.34 -0.21 3.95
C VAL A 139 6.12 -0.87 5.31
N ILE A 140 5.21 -0.33 6.11
CA ILE A 140 4.68 -0.98 7.31
C ILE A 140 3.24 -1.38 7.02
N LEU A 141 3.01 -2.69 6.91
CA LEU A 141 1.68 -3.26 6.75
C LEU A 141 1.02 -3.37 8.13
N SER A 142 -0.03 -2.59 8.33
CA SER A 142 -0.81 -2.55 9.57
C SER A 142 -1.97 -3.55 9.57
N LYS A 143 -2.45 -3.92 8.37
CA LYS A 143 -3.54 -4.87 8.20
C LYS A 143 -3.41 -5.58 6.86
N ILE A 144 -3.57 -6.90 6.89
CA ILE A 144 -3.73 -7.72 5.69
C ILE A 144 -5.02 -8.53 5.86
N HIS A 145 -5.96 -8.36 4.94
CA HIS A 145 -7.13 -9.23 4.82
C HIS A 145 -7.03 -10.03 3.53
N ARG A 146 -6.95 -11.35 3.68
CA ARG A 146 -6.84 -12.31 2.58
C ARG A 146 -8.19 -12.99 2.39
N ASP A 147 -8.85 -12.65 1.29
CA ASP A 147 -9.97 -13.42 0.76
C ASP A 147 -9.53 -14.09 -0.55
N TYR A 148 -9.64 -15.42 -0.63
CA TYR A 148 -9.09 -16.18 -1.74
C TYR A 148 -10.03 -17.29 -2.18
N LYS A 149 -10.12 -17.49 -3.50
CA LYS A 149 -10.74 -18.68 -4.07
C LYS A 149 -9.65 -19.72 -4.32
N PRO A 150 -9.78 -20.94 -3.77
CA PRO A 150 -8.80 -21.99 -4.00
C PRO A 150 -8.81 -22.48 -5.45
N ALA A 151 -7.65 -22.95 -5.92
CA ALA A 151 -7.59 -23.70 -7.18
C ALA A 151 -8.42 -25.00 -7.10
N TYR A 152 -9.05 -25.38 -8.19
CA TYR A 152 -9.73 -26.67 -8.34
C TYR A 152 -9.75 -27.10 -9.81
N VAL A 153 -9.94 -28.39 -10.04
CA VAL A 153 -10.11 -28.95 -11.40
C VAL A 153 -11.59 -28.92 -11.73
N ASP A 154 -11.96 -28.29 -12.85
CA ASP A 154 -13.36 -28.25 -13.30
C ASP A 154 -13.79 -29.57 -13.96
N ASP A 155 -15.08 -29.70 -14.29
CA ASP A 155 -15.66 -30.91 -14.89
C ASP A 155 -15.08 -31.25 -16.29
N ARG A 156 -14.28 -30.35 -16.87
CA ARG A 156 -13.57 -30.52 -18.14
C ARG A 156 -12.10 -30.89 -17.93
N ASN A 157 -11.69 -31.22 -16.69
CA ASN A 157 -10.31 -31.45 -16.28
C ASN A 157 -9.39 -30.24 -16.47
N VAL A 158 -9.93 -29.02 -16.46
CA VAL A 158 -9.13 -27.80 -16.53
C VAL A 158 -8.79 -27.35 -15.11
N LEU A 159 -7.49 -27.21 -14.80
CA LEU A 159 -7.04 -26.60 -13.56
C LEU A 159 -7.45 -25.12 -13.56
N THR A 160 -8.39 -24.78 -12.69
CA THR A 160 -8.75 -23.39 -12.42
C THR A 160 -7.78 -22.87 -11.39
N TRP A 161 -6.98 -21.89 -11.78
CA TRP A 161 -6.02 -21.19 -10.92
C TRP A 161 -6.82 -20.46 -9.86
N GLY A 162 -6.47 -20.66 -8.59
CA GLY A 162 -7.11 -19.85 -7.58
C GLY A 162 -6.56 -18.43 -7.63
N HIS A 163 -7.14 -17.55 -6.82
CA HIS A 163 -6.81 -16.14 -6.86
C HIS A 163 -7.25 -15.44 -5.58
N TYR A 164 -6.55 -14.38 -5.22
CA TYR A 164 -7.08 -13.38 -4.29
C TYR A 164 -8.29 -12.71 -4.94
N THR A 165 -9.38 -12.60 -4.20
CA THR A 165 -10.60 -11.92 -4.67
C THR A 165 -10.45 -10.40 -4.53
N MET A 166 -11.42 -9.66 -5.05
CA MET A 166 -11.53 -8.22 -4.86
C MET A 166 -11.92 -7.81 -3.42
N ASP A 167 -12.30 -8.77 -2.57
CA ASP A 167 -12.58 -8.52 -1.15
C ASP A 167 -11.30 -8.48 -0.31
N SER A 168 -10.17 -8.99 -0.84
CA SER A 168 -8.86 -8.82 -0.21
C SER A 168 -8.47 -7.34 -0.12
N TYR A 169 -7.84 -6.94 0.98
CA TYR A 169 -7.34 -5.58 1.17
C TYR A 169 -6.08 -5.52 2.03
N VAL A 170 -5.31 -4.45 1.87
CA VAL A 170 -4.11 -4.17 2.64
C VAL A 170 -4.09 -2.70 3.04
N SER A 171 -3.65 -2.44 4.26
CA SER A 171 -3.56 -1.09 4.81
C SER A 171 -2.23 -0.90 5.51
N GLY A 172 -1.64 0.28 5.37
CA GLY A 172 -0.31 0.53 5.92
C GLY A 172 0.20 1.94 5.71
N THR A 173 1.47 2.10 6.07
CA THR A 173 2.24 3.31 5.87
C THR A 173 3.51 3.03 5.07
N PHE A 174 4.10 4.06 4.48
CA PHE A 174 5.34 3.90 3.73
C PHE A 174 6.18 5.18 3.72
N GLU A 175 7.48 4.99 3.54
CA GLU A 175 8.49 6.03 3.40
C GLU A 175 9.43 5.62 2.26
N MET A 176 9.78 6.56 1.37
CA MET A 176 10.75 6.30 0.31
C MET A 176 11.47 7.57 -0.13
N THR A 177 12.73 7.39 -0.53
CA THR A 177 13.55 8.43 -1.16
C THR A 177 14.00 7.91 -2.51
N LEU A 178 13.57 8.56 -3.58
CA LEU A 178 13.84 8.14 -4.95
C LEU A 178 14.77 9.14 -5.63
N LYS A 179 15.70 8.66 -6.45
CA LYS A 179 16.69 9.48 -7.15
C LYS A 179 16.56 9.34 -8.66
N ASN A 180 16.78 10.42 -9.39
CA ASN A 180 16.89 10.39 -10.85
C ASN A 180 18.34 10.21 -11.31
N LYS A 181 18.54 10.06 -12.62
CA LYS A 181 19.88 9.91 -13.23
C LYS A 181 20.83 11.11 -13.03
N ASN A 182 20.29 12.29 -12.69
CA ASN A 182 21.07 13.50 -12.45
C ASN A 182 21.49 13.62 -10.97
N GLY A 183 21.02 12.73 -10.10
CA GLY A 183 21.25 12.78 -8.65
C GLY A 183 20.20 13.57 -7.86
N ASP A 184 19.20 14.17 -8.52
CA ASP A 184 18.11 14.83 -7.82
C ASP A 184 17.25 13.80 -7.09
N SER A 185 16.75 14.16 -5.92
CA SER A 185 15.94 13.29 -5.07
C SER A 185 14.51 13.81 -4.93
N VAL A 186 13.56 12.89 -4.83
CA VAL A 186 12.23 13.15 -4.26
C VAL A 186 12.08 12.35 -2.97
N VAL A 187 11.51 12.98 -1.96
CA VAL A 187 11.24 12.38 -0.65
C VAL A 187 9.74 12.21 -0.52
N ILE A 188 9.32 10.98 -0.27
CA ILE A 188 7.94 10.62 -0.01
C ILE A 188 7.85 10.18 1.45
N SER A 189 7.06 10.94 2.22
CA SER A 189 6.93 10.74 3.66
C SER A 189 5.50 10.78 4.16
N ASN A 190 5.27 10.23 5.34
CA ASN A 190 3.95 10.04 5.94
C ASN A 190 2.97 9.36 4.98
N GLY A 191 3.47 8.42 4.16
CA GLY A 191 2.65 7.70 3.20
C GLY A 191 1.64 6.83 3.93
N ARG A 192 0.40 6.85 3.46
CA ARG A 192 -0.73 6.09 4.01
C ARG A 192 -1.53 5.48 2.87
N PHE A 193 -1.94 4.23 3.04
CA PHE A 193 -2.83 3.58 2.11
C PHE A 193 -3.79 2.61 2.82
N ASP A 194 -4.96 2.46 2.22
CA ASP A 194 -5.98 1.48 2.60
C ASP A 194 -6.65 1.02 1.30
N LEU A 195 -6.13 -0.04 0.67
CA LEU A 195 -6.44 -0.39 -0.71
C LEU A 195 -7.02 -1.81 -0.80
N LYS A 196 -8.01 -1.98 -1.68
CA LYS A 196 -8.53 -3.29 -2.07
C LYS A 196 -7.72 -3.86 -3.22
N ASN A 197 -7.65 -5.18 -3.28
CA ASN A 197 -7.14 -5.88 -4.44
C ASN A 197 -8.07 -5.61 -5.64
N GLN A 198 -7.49 -5.19 -6.76
CA GLN A 198 -8.24 -4.85 -7.97
C GLN A 198 -8.00 -5.84 -9.11
N SER A 199 -7.19 -6.86 -8.87
CA SER A 199 -6.83 -7.86 -9.87
C SER A 199 -7.36 -9.24 -9.47
N TYR A 200 -7.87 -9.99 -10.45
CA TYR A 200 -7.89 -11.44 -10.37
C TYR A 200 -6.48 -11.91 -10.75
N SER A 201 -5.54 -11.91 -9.79
CA SER A 201 -4.23 -12.51 -10.04
C SER A 201 -4.42 -14.03 -10.01
N ASN A 202 -4.48 -14.65 -11.19
CA ASN A 202 -4.44 -16.11 -11.28
C ASN A 202 -3.06 -16.59 -10.81
N TYR A 203 -2.99 -17.59 -9.94
CA TYR A 203 -1.77 -18.38 -9.70
C TYR A 203 -1.77 -19.63 -10.58
#